data_AF-A0A1F8EGZ9-F1
#
_entry.id   AF-A0A1F8EGZ9-F1
#
_cell.length_a   1.000
_cell.length_b   1.000
_cell.length_c   1.000
_cell.angle_alpha   90.00
_cell.angle_beta   90.00
_cell.angle_gamma   90.00
#
_symmetry.space_group_name_H-M   'P 1'
#
loop_
_entity.id
_entity.type
_entity.pdbx_description
1 polymer ?
#
loop_
_entity_poly.entity_id
_entity_poly.type
_entity_poly.pdbx_seq_one_letter_code
_entity_poly.pdbx_strand_id
1 'polypeptide(L)'
;MPGAKGGFIMVEVKRKPNESVGSLLRRFNRFVQQSGVLIKAKHDQFRKKKQTERKEKNAAIMGMHLSELRKRLEKLGKYDEDTFEEEKRKLKQKIDL
;
A
#
# COMPACT_ATOMS: atom_id res chain seq x y z
N MET A 1 7.04 -10.19 -14.57
CA MET A 1 7.50 -9.93 -13.18
C MET A 1 7.58 -11.26 -12.46
N PRO A 2 8.77 -11.82 -12.19
CA PRO A 2 8.85 -13.16 -11.62
C PRO A 2 8.87 -13.11 -10.09
N GLY A 3 8.08 -13.99 -9.47
CA GLY A 3 8.49 -14.65 -8.24
C GLY A 3 7.90 -14.15 -6.93
N ALA A 4 6.62 -14.40 -6.71
CA ALA A 4 6.09 -14.56 -5.36
C ALA A 4 6.73 -15.81 -4.70
N LYS A 5 7.75 -15.62 -3.87
CA LYS A 5 8.16 -16.58 -2.84
C LYS A 5 8.38 -15.81 -1.55
N GLY A 6 7.71 -16.25 -0.48
CA GLY A 6 7.90 -15.76 0.88
C GLY A 6 9.27 -16.14 1.43
N GLY A 7 10.33 -15.57 0.86
CA GLY A 7 11.68 -15.62 1.40
C GLY A 7 11.87 -14.51 2.42
N PHE A 8 12.62 -14.79 3.49
CA PHE A 8 13.23 -13.73 4.30
C PHE A 8 13.92 -12.74 3.38
N ILE A 9 13.61 -11.45 3.53
CA ILE A 9 14.26 -10.39 2.76
C ILE A 9 15.68 -10.25 3.33
N MET A 10 16.60 -11.07 2.83
CA MET A 10 18.00 -11.01 3.20
C MET A 10 18.64 -9.86 2.43
N VAL A 11 18.78 -8.72 3.10
CA VAL A 11 19.42 -7.52 2.53
C VAL A 11 20.93 -7.65 2.75
N GLU A 12 21.63 -8.30 1.81
CA GLU A 12 23.09 -8.41 1.85
C GLU A 12 23.72 -7.63 0.69
N VAL A 13 24.81 -6.91 0.97
CA VAL A 13 25.62 -6.24 -0.05
C VAL A 13 27.10 -6.55 0.20
N LYS A 14 27.75 -7.19 -0.78
CA LYS A 14 29.20 -7.42 -0.76
C LYS A 14 29.96 -6.24 -1.36
N ARG A 15 31.15 -5.97 -0.82
CA ARG A 15 32.05 -4.92 -1.30
C ARG A 15 32.63 -5.31 -2.65
N LYS A 16 32.60 -4.39 -3.61
CA LYS A 16 33.23 -4.55 -4.92
C LYS A 16 34.72 -4.15 -4.87
N PRO A 17 35.57 -4.70 -5.77
CA PRO A 17 36.95 -4.22 -5.89
C PRO A 17 36.96 -2.72 -6.20
N ASN A 18 37.88 -1.98 -5.57
CA ASN A 18 38.02 -0.52 -5.67
C ASN A 18 36.80 0.31 -5.21
N GLU A 19 35.90 -0.28 -4.43
CA GLU A 19 34.77 0.44 -3.85
C GLU A 19 35.14 1.14 -2.53
N SER A 20 34.76 2.41 -2.38
CA SER A 20 34.84 3.12 -1.11
C SER A 20 33.75 2.64 -0.14
N VAL A 21 34.03 2.68 1.16
CA VAL A 21 33.07 2.28 2.21
C VAL A 21 31.77 3.09 2.11
N GLY A 22 31.86 4.38 1.78
CA GLY A 22 30.68 5.24 1.59
C GLY A 22 29.78 4.82 0.43
N SER A 23 30.36 4.38 -0.70
CA SER A 23 29.58 3.86 -1.82
C SER A 23 28.84 2.57 -1.45
N LEU A 24 29.51 1.67 -0.72
CA LEU A 24 28.93 0.44 -0.20
C LEU A 24 27.71 0.71 0.70
N LEU A 25 27.84 1.65 1.65
CA LEU A 25 26.74 2.03 2.55
C LEU A 25 25.56 2.66 1.80
N ARG A 26 25.80 3.44 0.74
CA ARG A 26 24.71 4.00 -0.08
C ARG A 26 23.95 2.90 -0.82
N ARG A 27 24.66 1.90 -1.38
CA ARG A 27 24.02 0.74 -2.03
C ARG A 27 23.22 -0.08 -1.04
N PHE A 28 23.77 -0.33 0.15
CA PHE A 28 23.07 -1.02 1.23
C PHE A 28 21.78 -0.27 1.61
N ASN A 29 21.86 1.04 1.88
CA ASN A 29 20.68 1.85 2.21
C ASN A 29 19.62 1.81 1.10
N ARG A 30 20.03 1.93 -0.17
CA ARG A 30 19.10 1.83 -1.29
C ARG A 30 18.45 0.44 -1.36
N PHE A 31 19.21 -0.61 -1.10
CA PHE A 31 18.69 -1.98 -1.09
C PHE A 31 17.72 -2.21 0.07
N VAL A 32 18.04 -1.74 1.29
CA VAL A 32 17.10 -1.76 2.44
C VAL A 32 15.78 -1.07 2.07
N GLN A 33 15.85 0.13 1.49
CA GLN A 33 14.66 0.90 1.10
C GLN A 33 13.82 0.17 0.04
N GLN A 34 14.45 -0.29 -1.04
CA GLN A 34 13.76 -1.00 -2.12
C GLN A 34 13.17 -2.33 -1.67
N SER A 35 13.86 -3.02 -0.75
CA SER A 35 13.41 -4.29 -0.22
C SER A 35 12.17 -4.15 0.68
N GLY A 36 11.90 -2.96 1.24
CA GLY A 36 10.77 -2.73 2.12
C GLY A 36 10.85 -3.50 3.46
N VAL A 37 11.99 -4.11 3.79
CA VAL A 37 12.15 -4.96 4.99
C VAL A 37 11.75 -4.23 6.28
N LEU A 38 12.08 -2.94 6.39
CA LEU A 38 11.71 -2.12 7.56
C LEU A 38 10.20 -1.84 7.61
N ILE A 39 9.55 -1.62 6.46
CA ILE A 39 8.10 -1.38 6.39
C ILE A 39 7.37 -2.65 6.82
N LYS A 40 7.81 -3.81 6.32
CA LYS A 40 7.26 -5.11 6.71
C LYS A 40 7.46 -5.37 8.20
N ALA A 41 8.67 -5.18 8.73
CA ALA A 41 8.95 -5.36 10.15
C ALA A 41 8.07 -4.45 11.04
N LYS A 42 7.89 -3.18 10.66
CA LYS A 42 6.99 -2.25 11.35
C LYS A 42 5.52 -2.66 11.24
N HIS A 43 5.10 -3.21 10.10
CA HIS A 43 3.74 -3.67 9.91
C HIS A 43 3.43 -4.91 10.76
N ASP A 44 4.39 -5.82 10.85
CA ASP A 44 4.26 -7.11 11.53
C ASP A 44 4.61 -7.04 13.04
N GLN A 45 5.11 -5.89 13.52
CA GLN A 45 5.52 -5.68 14.90
C GLN A 45 4.40 -5.96 15.93
N PHE A 46 3.13 -5.78 15.52
CA PHE A 46 1.95 -6.00 16.37
C PHE A 46 0.97 -6.97 15.72
N ARG A 47 0.38 -7.85 16.53
CA ARG A 47 -0.70 -8.74 16.08
C ARG A 47 -1.91 -7.93 15.65
N LYS A 48 -2.29 -8.06 14.37
CA LYS A 48 -3.55 -7.54 13.85
C LYS A 48 -4.69 -8.51 14.16
N LYS A 49 -5.77 -8.02 14.78
CA LYS A 49 -6.99 -8.81 14.99
C LYS A 49 -7.65 -9.08 13.63
N LYS A 50 -8.19 -10.28 13.44
CA LYS A 50 -9.01 -10.60 12.26
C LYS A 50 -10.23 -9.67 12.25
N GLN A 51 -10.62 -9.21 11.06
CA GLN A 51 -11.84 -8.43 10.93
C GLN A 51 -13.05 -9.30 11.28
N THR A 52 -14.11 -8.68 11.81
CA THR A 52 -15.38 -9.38 12.01
C THR A 52 -16.09 -9.48 10.67
N GLU A 53 -16.95 -10.49 10.51
CA GLU A 53 -17.74 -10.68 9.29
C GLU A 53 -18.51 -9.42 8.87
N ARG A 54 -19.10 -8.70 9.84
CA ARG A 54 -19.76 -7.40 9.60
C ARG A 54 -18.81 -6.37 9.00
N LYS A 55 -17.58 -6.23 9.54
CA LYS A 55 -16.59 -5.28 9.01
C LYS A 55 -16.13 -5.66 7.61
N GLU A 56 -15.95 -6.95 7.34
CA GLU A 56 -15.60 -7.46 6.01
C GLU A 56 -16.70 -7.16 4.99
N LYS A 57 -17.98 -7.41 5.33
CA LYS A 57 -19.14 -7.08 4.49
C LYS A 57 -19.26 -5.59 4.23
N ASN A 58 -19.17 -4.76 5.27
CA ASN A 58 -19.25 -3.30 5.15
C ASN A 58 -18.13 -2.75 4.25
N ALA A 59 -16.91 -3.27 4.39
CA ALA A 59 -15.78 -2.89 3.55
C ALA A 59 -16.00 -3.27 2.07
N ALA A 60 -16.56 -4.46 1.81
CA ALA A 60 -16.89 -4.89 0.45
C ALA A 60 -17.97 -4.01 -0.18
N ILE A 61 -19.05 -3.72 0.55
CA ILE A 61 -20.13 -2.83 0.11
C ILE A 61 -19.57 -1.43 -0.21
N MET A 62 -18.76 -0.86 0.68
CA MET A 62 -18.13 0.44 0.45
C MET A 62 -17.22 0.40 -0.80
N GLY A 63 -16.47 -0.68 -1.01
CA GLY A 63 -15.63 -0.86 -2.19
C GLY A 63 -16.43 -0.85 -3.50
N MET A 64 -17.60 -1.49 -3.52
CA MET A 64 -18.49 -1.49 -4.69
C MET A 64 -18.97 -0.07 -5.00
N HIS A 65 -19.45 0.66 -3.99
CA HIS A 65 -19.92 2.04 -4.18
C HIS A 65 -18.80 3.00 -4.62
N LEU A 66 -17.58 2.84 -4.09
CA LEU A 66 -16.43 3.65 -4.52
C LEU A 66 -16.05 3.39 -5.98
N SER A 67 -16.09 2.13 -6.42
CA SER A 67 -15.85 1.77 -7.81
C SER A 67 -16.92 2.38 -8.73
N GLU A 68 -18.19 2.35 -8.33
CA GLU A 68 -19.28 2.98 -9.08
C GLU A 68 -19.14 4.50 -9.14
N LEU A 69 -18.80 5.13 -8.00
CA LEU A 69 -18.56 6.58 -7.92
C LEU A 69 -17.44 7.00 -8.86
N ARG A 70 -16.32 6.27 -8.85
CA ARG A 70 -15.18 6.54 -9.75
C ARG A 70 -15.61 6.47 -11.21
N LYS A 71 -16.26 5.38 -11.62
CA LYS A 71 -16.77 5.20 -12.99
C LYS A 71 -17.74 6.32 -13.39
N ARG A 72 -18.58 6.78 -12.46
CA ARG A 72 -19.52 7.88 -12.70
C ARG A 72 -18.78 9.20 -12.94
N LEU A 73 -17.81 9.55 -12.09
CA LEU A 73 -17.04 10.78 -12.23
C LEU A 73 -16.19 10.80 -13.51
N GLU A 74 -15.58 9.66 -13.86
CA GLU A 74 -14.86 9.48 -15.12
C GLU A 74 -15.78 9.69 -16.33
N LYS A 75 -16.97 9.07 -16.34
CA LYS A 75 -17.97 9.26 -17.40
C LYS A 75 -18.46 10.70 -17.53
N LEU A 76 -18.51 11.43 -16.43
CA LEU A 76 -18.93 12.83 -16.41
C LEU A 76 -17.79 13.81 -16.76
N GLY A 77 -16.55 13.32 -16.93
CA GLY A 77 -15.38 14.17 -17.13
C GLY A 77 -15.03 15.03 -15.92
N LYS A 78 -15.51 14.66 -14.72
CA LYS A 78 -15.33 15.40 -13.45
C LYS A 78 -14.42 14.66 -12.47
N TYR A 79 -13.58 13.77 -12.99
CA TYR A 79 -12.67 13.01 -12.14
C TYR A 79 -11.41 13.84 -11.88
N ASP A 80 -11.27 14.28 -10.64
CA ASP A 80 -10.03 14.73 -10.03
C ASP A 80 -9.98 14.22 -8.58
N GLU A 81 -8.80 14.26 -7.97
CA GLU A 81 -8.53 13.70 -6.64
C GLU A 81 -9.41 14.37 -5.57
N ASP A 82 -9.57 15.69 -5.65
CA ASP A 82 -10.33 16.49 -4.68
C ASP A 82 -11.83 16.20 -4.79
N THR A 83 -12.38 16.23 -6.02
CA THR A 83 -13.79 15.89 -6.30
C THR A 83 -14.11 14.46 -5.87
N PHE A 84 -13.20 13.50 -6.09
CA PHE A 84 -13.42 12.13 -5.66
C PHE A 84 -13.47 12.01 -4.13
N GLU A 85 -12.58 12.65 -3.39
CA GLU A 85 -12.57 12.60 -1.93
C GLU A 85 -13.79 13.31 -1.31
N GLU A 86 -14.25 14.41 -1.90
CA GLU A 86 -15.50 15.07 -1.50
C GLU A 86 -16.72 14.17 -1.67
N GLU A 87 -16.90 13.59 -2.86
CA GLU A 87 -18.03 12.71 -3.16
C GLU A 87 -17.98 11.42 -2.34
N LYS A 88 -16.77 10.89 -2.09
CA LYS A 88 -16.55 9.76 -1.17
C LYS A 88 -16.97 10.10 0.26
N ARG A 89 -16.71 11.32 0.74
CA ARG A 89 -17.15 11.76 2.07
C ARG A 89 -18.67 11.83 2.16
N LYS A 90 -19.34 12.38 1.14
CA LYS A 90 -20.81 12.43 1.05
C LYS A 90 -21.41 11.01 0.98
N LEU A 91 -20.80 10.13 0.20
CA LEU A 91 -21.20 8.73 0.08
C LEU A 91 -21.12 7.99 1.41
N LYS A 92 -20.02 8.18 2.18
CA LYS A 92 -19.89 7.61 3.53
C LYS A 92 -20.99 8.09 4.47
N GLN A 93 -21.29 9.39 4.46
CA GLN A 93 -22.35 9.97 5.30
C GLN A 93 -23.73 9.42 4.94
N LYS A 94 -23.99 9.18 3.64
CA LYS A 94 -25.29 8.69 3.16
C LYS A 94 -25.55 7.22 3.49
N ILE A 95 -24.51 6.40 3.52
CA ILE A 95 -24.65 4.94 3.64
C ILE A 95 -24.77 4.49 5.11
N ASP A 96 -24.49 5.37 6.08
CA ASP A 96 -24.62 5.10 7.53
C ASP A 96 -23.98 3.75 7.96
N LEU A 97 -22.79 3.48 7.42
CA LEU A 97 -22.00 2.24 7.63
C LEU A 97 -20.76 2.46 8.50
#